data_AF-A0A7V3S0Q0-F1
#
_entry.id   AF-A0A7V3S0Q0-F1
#
_cell.length_a   1.000
_cell.length_b   1.000
_cell.length_c   1.000
_cell.angle_alpha   90.00
_cell.angle_beta   90.00
_cell.angle_gamma   90.00
#
_symmetry.space_group_name_H-M   'P 1'
#
loop_
_entity.id
_entity.type
_entity.pdbx_description
1 polymer ?
#
loop_
_entity_poly.entity_id
_entity_poly.type
_entity_poly.pdbx_seq_one_letter_code
_entity_poly.pdbx_strand_id
1 'polypeptide(L)'
;MAKKYTPEQAEKWGWEELVASIGAPAGYIFISIGLALVLLLKPIGWVYLIIGIVSTLVMYFVMDPKLRAVSDEYERRQAEFLKHVESISKWEGKDE
;
A
#
# COMPACT_ATOMS: atom_id res chain seq x y z
N MET A 1 -5.24 15.36 -10.69
CA MET A 1 -6.63 14.83 -10.68
C MET A 1 -6.54 13.38 -10.23
N ALA A 2 -6.94 13.08 -8.99
CA ALA A 2 -6.81 11.74 -8.44
C ALA A 2 -7.75 10.78 -9.20
N LYS A 3 -7.18 9.77 -9.85
CA LYS A 3 -7.91 8.77 -10.62
C LYS A 3 -8.78 7.97 -9.64
N LYS A 4 -10.11 8.10 -9.73
CA LYS A 4 -11.05 7.32 -8.92
C LYS A 4 -11.08 5.90 -9.47
N TYR A 5 -10.56 4.94 -8.72
CA TYR A 5 -10.68 3.51 -9.03
C TYR A 5 -12.02 3.00 -8.49
N THR A 6 -12.78 2.29 -9.32
CA THR A 6 -13.89 1.46 -8.85
C THR A 6 -13.36 0.15 -8.25
N PRO A 7 -14.06 -0.46 -7.30
CA PRO A 7 -13.62 -1.65 -6.57
C PRO A 7 -13.25 -2.83 -7.49
N GLU A 8 -14.04 -3.09 -8.54
CA GLU A 8 -13.76 -4.13 -9.54
C GLU A 8 -12.48 -3.87 -10.36
N GLN A 9 -12.07 -2.59 -10.49
CA GLN A 9 -10.81 -2.22 -11.15
C GLN A 9 -9.63 -2.23 -10.18
N ALA A 10 -9.88 -2.13 -8.88
CA ALA A 10 -8.85 -2.24 -7.86
C ALA A 10 -8.35 -3.69 -7.69
N GLU A 11 -9.21 -4.67 -7.96
CA GLU A 11 -8.84 -6.10 -7.91
C GLU A 11 -8.01 -6.56 -9.13
N LYS A 12 -8.10 -5.86 -10.26
CA LYS A 12 -7.28 -6.19 -11.45
C LYS A 12 -5.84 -5.76 -11.27
N TRP A 13 -4.92 -6.68 -11.53
CA TRP A 13 -3.49 -6.41 -11.58
C TRP A 13 -3.19 -5.36 -12.67
N GLY A 14 -2.77 -4.18 -12.24
CA GLY A 14 -2.43 -3.04 -13.06
C GLY A 14 -0.92 -2.83 -13.18
N TRP A 15 -0.56 -1.87 -14.02
CA TRP A 15 0.81 -1.39 -14.18
C TRP A 15 1.40 -0.90 -12.85
N GLU A 16 0.56 -0.34 -11.99
CA GLU A 16 0.92 0.19 -10.67
C GLU A 16 1.52 -0.88 -9.74
N GLU A 17 0.97 -2.09 -9.75
CA GLU A 17 1.48 -3.20 -8.92
C GLU A 17 2.71 -3.87 -9.54
N LEU A 18 2.86 -3.83 -10.87
CA LEU A 18 4.12 -4.24 -11.52
C LEU A 18 5.27 -3.30 -11.12
N VAL A 19 5.01 -1.98 -11.15
CA VAL A 19 5.97 -0.99 -10.66
C VAL A 19 6.25 -1.21 -9.18
N ALA A 20 5.25 -1.54 -8.36
CA ALA A 20 5.48 -1.84 -6.96
C ALA A 20 6.29 -3.14 -6.75
N SER A 21 5.97 -4.20 -7.49
CA SER A 21 6.63 -5.51 -7.37
C SER A 21 8.10 -5.46 -7.77
N ILE A 22 8.46 -4.64 -8.75
CA ILE A 22 9.84 -4.47 -9.20
C ILE A 22 10.54 -3.35 -8.41
N GLY A 23 9.82 -2.28 -8.14
CA GLY A 23 10.31 -1.10 -7.41
C GLY A 23 10.65 -1.39 -5.96
N ALA A 24 9.92 -2.29 -5.27
CA ALA A 24 10.19 -2.64 -3.88
C ALA A 24 11.58 -3.28 -3.68
N PRO A 25 11.93 -4.39 -4.37
CA PRO A 25 13.27 -4.97 -4.25
C PRO A 25 14.35 -4.03 -4.82
N ALA A 26 14.07 -3.30 -5.90
CA ALA A 26 15.03 -2.33 -6.44
C ALA A 26 15.32 -1.19 -5.44
N GLY A 27 14.30 -0.62 -4.82
CA GLY A 27 14.43 0.42 -3.80
C GLY A 27 15.20 -0.06 -2.58
N TYR A 28 14.93 -1.29 -2.12
CA TYR A 28 15.70 -1.91 -1.04
C TYR A 28 17.18 -2.02 -1.39
N ILE A 29 17.52 -2.52 -2.59
CA ILE A 29 18.90 -2.65 -3.07
C ILE A 29 19.58 -1.28 -3.13
N PHE A 30 18.92 -0.26 -3.69
CA PHE A 30 19.50 1.08 -3.81
C PHE A 30 19.74 1.75 -2.46
N ILE A 31 18.82 1.60 -1.50
CA ILE A 31 19.01 2.13 -0.15
C ILE A 31 20.11 1.36 0.59
N SER A 32 20.15 0.03 0.50
CA SER A 32 21.19 -0.78 1.15
C SER A 32 22.59 -0.46 0.60
N ILE A 33 22.73 -0.37 -0.73
CA ILE A 33 24.01 0.00 -1.38
C ILE A 33 24.38 1.44 -1.05
N GLY A 34 23.43 2.37 -1.14
CA GLY A 34 23.66 3.78 -0.82
C GLY A 34 24.12 3.96 0.62
N LEU A 35 23.46 3.30 1.57
CA LEU A 35 23.82 3.35 2.99
C LEU A 35 25.22 2.77 3.23
N ALA A 36 25.54 1.62 2.64
CA ALA A 36 26.87 1.03 2.74
C ALA A 36 27.97 1.96 2.21
N LEU A 37 27.74 2.62 1.07
CA LEU A 37 28.68 3.55 0.47
C LEU A 37 28.84 4.85 1.28
N VAL A 38 27.77 5.35 1.91
CA VAL A 38 27.85 6.49 2.83
C VAL A 38 28.67 6.14 4.08
N LEU A 39 28.47 4.94 4.65
CA LEU A 39 29.29 4.46 5.76
C LEU A 39 30.77 4.33 5.38
N LEU A 40 31.07 4.05 4.11
CA LEU A 40 32.43 4.04 3.56
C LEU A 40 32.99 5.44 3.24
N LEU A 41 32.30 6.52 3.62
CA LEU A 41 32.60 7.93 3.29
C LEU A 41 32.74 8.18 1.77
N LYS A 42 32.14 7.33 0.93
CA LYS A 42 32.15 7.54 -0.52
C LYS A 42 31.03 8.51 -0.90
N PRO A 43 31.32 9.65 -1.54
CA PRO A 43 30.30 10.66 -1.87
C PRO A 43 29.22 10.13 -2.82
N ILE A 44 29.53 9.11 -3.63
CA ILE A 44 28.56 8.45 -4.50
C ILE A 44 27.44 7.75 -3.73
N GLY A 45 27.64 7.38 -2.46
CA GLY A 45 26.61 6.76 -1.63
C GLY A 45 25.39 7.66 -1.39
N TRP A 46 25.61 8.97 -1.29
CA TRP A 46 24.53 9.95 -1.16
C TRP A 46 23.63 10.00 -2.39
N VAL A 47 24.21 9.83 -3.59
CA VAL A 47 23.45 9.77 -4.84
C VAL A 47 22.53 8.56 -4.84
N TYR A 48 23.04 7.38 -4.47
CA TYR A 48 22.24 6.16 -4.38
C TYR A 48 21.14 6.24 -3.32
N LEU A 49 21.40 6.88 -2.17
CA LEU A 49 20.37 7.12 -1.15
C LEU A 49 19.25 8.03 -1.67
N ILE A 50 19.60 9.12 -2.35
CA ILE A 50 18.58 10.03 -2.91
C ILE A 50 17.73 9.30 -3.95
N ILE A 51 18.35 8.52 -4.84
CA ILE A 51 17.63 7.71 -5.84
C ILE A 51 16.71 6.69 -5.16
N GLY A 52 17.20 6.01 -4.12
CA GLY A 52 16.41 5.06 -3.34
C GLY A 52 15.19 5.72 -2.69
N ILE A 53 15.38 6.86 -2.03
CA ILE A 53 14.30 7.62 -1.38
C ILE A 53 13.27 8.09 -2.41
N VAL A 54 13.72 8.67 -3.53
CA VAL A 54 12.82 9.13 -4.60
C VAL A 54 12.03 7.96 -5.18
N SER A 55 12.68 6.81 -5.40
CA SER A 55 12.01 5.59 -5.89
C SER A 55 10.90 5.13 -4.92
N THR A 56 11.19 5.11 -3.62
CA THR A 56 10.19 4.75 -2.59
C THR A 56 9.03 5.73 -2.54
N LEU A 57 9.29 7.04 -2.68
CA LEU A 57 8.23 8.06 -2.71
C LEU A 57 7.36 7.93 -3.95
N VAL A 58 7.94 7.69 -5.12
CA VAL A 58 7.20 7.46 -6.37
C VAL A 58 6.30 6.23 -6.22
N MET A 59 6.81 5.14 -5.65
CA MET A 59 5.98 3.96 -5.36
C MET A 59 4.82 4.28 -4.43
N TYR A 60 5.06 5.02 -3.35
CA TYR A 60 4.02 5.40 -2.40
C TYR A 60 2.89 6.18 -3.10
N PHE A 61 3.24 7.18 -3.92
CA PHE A 61 2.25 7.97 -4.66
C PHE A 61 1.48 7.14 -5.70
N VAL A 62 2.12 6.15 -6.31
CA VAL A 62 1.47 5.27 -7.30
C VAL A 62 0.52 4.28 -6.62
N MET A 63 0.83 3.78 -5.42
CA MET A 63 0.01 2.80 -4.70
C MET A 63 -1.14 3.42 -3.86
N ASP A 64 -0.95 4.61 -3.28
CA ASP A 64 -1.95 5.28 -2.42
C ASP A 64 -3.38 5.36 -3.00
N PRO A 65 -3.61 5.75 -4.27
CA PRO A 65 -4.97 5.88 -4.80
C PRO A 65 -5.71 4.55 -4.90
N LYS A 66 -4.99 3.45 -5.11
CA LYS A 66 -5.57 2.11 -5.21
C LYS A 66 -5.90 1.56 -3.82
N LEU A 67 -4.97 1.71 -2.87
CA LEU A 67 -5.16 1.29 -1.49
C LEU A 67 -6.34 2.00 -0.82
N ARG A 68 -6.52 3.30 -1.06
CA ARG A 68 -7.67 4.05 -0.53
C ARG A 68 -9.01 3.55 -1.07
N ALA A 69 -9.08 3.23 -2.36
CA ALA A 69 -10.30 2.71 -2.98
C ALA A 69 -10.69 1.33 -2.40
N VAL A 70 -9.70 0.48 -2.18
CA VAL A 70 -9.89 -0.84 -1.54
C VAL A 70 -10.31 -0.69 -0.08
N SER A 71 -9.66 0.22 0.67
CA SER A 71 -9.95 0.44 2.09
C SER A 71 -11.40 0.89 2.34
N ASP A 72 -11.93 1.80 1.50
CA ASP A 72 -13.31 2.30 1.61
C ASP A 72 -14.35 1.17 1.40
N GLU A 73 -14.05 0.22 0.51
CA GLU A 73 -14.90 -0.95 0.31
C GLU A 73 -14.82 -1.93 1.49
N TYR A 74 -13.62 -2.19 2.01
CA TYR A 74 -13.46 -3.02 3.20
C TYR A 74 -14.20 -2.45 4.41
N GLU A 75 -14.12 -1.13 4.63
CA GLU A 75 -14.86 -0.46 5.72
C GLU A 75 -16.38 -0.63 5.56
N ARG A 76 -16.91 -0.50 4.33
CA ARG A 76 -18.32 -0.76 4.05
C ARG A 76 -18.73 -2.20 4.37
N ARG A 77 -17.97 -3.18 3.91
CA ARG A 77 -18.23 -4.60 4.20
C ARG A 77 -18.15 -4.88 5.70
N GLN A 78 -17.14 -4.32 6.39
CA GLN A 78 -16.97 -4.48 7.83
C GLN A 78 -18.17 -3.92 8.61
N ALA A 79 -18.71 -2.77 8.20
CA ALA A 79 -19.91 -2.20 8.79
C ALA A 79 -21.16 -3.07 8.58
N GLU A 80 -21.30 -3.69 7.41
CA GLU A 80 -22.40 -4.64 7.14
C GLU A 80 -22.26 -5.92 7.97
N PHE A 81 -21.05 -6.47 8.08
CA PHE A 81 -20.79 -7.64 8.94
C PHE A 81 -21.11 -7.35 10.41
N LEU A 82 -20.72 -6.17 10.93
CA LEU A 82 -21.05 -5.73 12.28
C LEU A 82 -22.57 -5.71 12.52
N LYS A 83 -23.34 -5.14 11.59
CA LYS A 83 -24.81 -5.13 11.68
C LYS A 83 -25.40 -6.54 11.64
N HIS A 84 -24.86 -7.42 10.81
CA HIS A 84 -25.32 -8.80 10.73
C HIS A 84 -25.08 -9.55 12.05
N VAL A 85 -23.88 -9.43 12.62
CA VAL A 85 -23.53 -10.02 13.92
C VAL A 85 -24.40 -9.46 15.04
N GLU A 86 -24.59 -8.14 15.09
CA GLU A 86 -25.47 -7.50 16.07
C GLU A 86 -26.91 -8.03 15.96
N SER A 87 -27.40 -8.23 14.72
CA SER A 87 -28.73 -8.79 14.51
C SER A 87 -28.85 -10.20 15.06
N ILE A 88 -27.87 -11.09 14.81
CA ILE A 88 -27.87 -12.48 15.33
C ILE A 88 -27.79 -12.48 16.86
N SER A 89 -26.85 -11.73 17.44
CA SER A 89 -26.63 -11.67 18.89
C SER A 89 -27.85 -11.12 19.64
N LYS A 90 -28.59 -10.18 19.05
CA LYS A 90 -29.83 -9.64 19.62
C LYS A 90 -30.97 -10.66 19.68
N TRP A 91 -30.97 -11.67 18.81
CA TRP A 91 -31.95 -12.76 18.85
C TRP A 91 -31.54 -13.88 19.81
N GLU A 92 -30.24 -14.18 19.96
CA GLU A 92 -29.75 -15.13 20.98
C GLU A 92 -30.00 -14.65 22.41
N GLY A 93 -29.98 -13.34 22.68
CA GLY A 93 -30.29 -12.78 24.01
C GLY A 93 -31.79 -12.74 24.37
N LYS A 94 -32.66 -13.36 23.58
CA LYS A 94 -34.12 -13.36 23.79
C LYS A 94 -34.70 -14.73 24.17
N ASP A 95 -33.85 -15.75 24.24
CA ASP A 95 -34.18 -17.14 24.60
C ASP A 95 -33.58 -17.58 25.96
N GLU A 96 -33.31 -16.62 26.87
CA GLU A 96 -33.12 -16.83 28.33
C GLU A 96 -34.20 -16.08 29.12
#